data_AF-A0A843L7S5-F1
#
_entry.id   AF-A0A843L7S5-F1
#
_cell.length_a   1.000
_cell.length_b   1.000
_cell.length_c   1.000
_cell.angle_alpha   90.00
_cell.angle_beta   90.00
_cell.angle_gamma   90.00
#
_symmetry.space_group_name_H-M   'P 1'
#
loop_
_entity.id
_entity.type
_entity.pdbx_description
1 polymer ?
#
loop_
_entity_poly.entity_id
_entity_poly.type
_entity_poly.pdbx_seq_one_letter_code
_entity_poly.pdbx_strand_id
1 'polypeptide(L)'
;MIPISVILIFFLSASQASEENDLWLLLSSYEDIGITTNDLAFFLVTHGYNAKPAPDQSYVVVTLKEGGEVYLTVNGASERLADMWMTPPQEKAGPVQVIPSDAVRINASYNRSEDGEFIKTISRYIIFPVTPLGMCYDGAQKLEKTYSSFGYNVTFLFDPAGFDYQGHIWVAVEDGSRVGDWLAVDSYYGIMDDPEYYSAPYSFSEFQYLDAINPRLKI
;
A
#
# COMPACT_ATOMS: atom_id res chain seq x y z
N MET A 1 49.35 9.87 35.81
CA MET A 1 48.08 9.11 35.67
C MET A 1 48.43 7.70 35.20
N ILE A 2 47.66 6.70 35.62
CA ILE A 2 47.87 5.23 35.53
C ILE A 2 46.47 4.60 35.20
N PRO A 3 46.23 3.28 34.98
CA PRO A 3 46.98 2.10 34.49
C PRO A 3 46.44 1.57 33.11
N ILE A 4 46.94 0.54 32.39
CA ILE A 4 47.30 -0.90 32.57
C ILE A 4 46.12 -1.93 32.47
N SER A 5 46.12 -2.68 31.35
CA SER A 5 45.87 -4.13 31.06
C SER A 5 44.68 -4.99 31.60
N VAL A 6 44.35 -6.04 30.80
CA VAL A 6 44.12 -7.50 31.12
C VAL A 6 42.90 -8.16 30.39
N ILE A 7 42.96 -9.49 30.19
CA ILE A 7 42.14 -10.40 29.33
C ILE A 7 41.21 -11.34 30.17
N LEU A 8 40.16 -11.95 29.57
CA LEU A 8 39.14 -12.81 30.22
C LEU A 8 38.80 -14.14 29.45
N ILE A 9 38.07 -15.10 30.08
CA ILE A 9 37.63 -16.43 29.54
C ILE A 9 36.15 -16.75 29.97
N PHE A 10 35.43 -17.66 29.27
CA PHE A 10 33.94 -17.82 29.24
C PHE A 10 33.35 -19.25 29.47
N PHE A 11 32.02 -19.36 29.70
CA PHE A 11 31.15 -20.59 29.74
C PHE A 11 29.65 -20.28 29.42
N LEU A 12 28.82 -21.27 29.05
CA LEU A 12 27.31 -21.29 28.89
C LEU A 12 26.83 -22.75 28.56
N SER A 13 25.58 -23.06 28.13
CA SER A 13 24.34 -23.31 28.92
C SER A 13 23.30 -24.15 28.09
N ALA A 14 22.00 -24.22 28.47
CA ALA A 14 20.94 -25.02 27.81
C ALA A 14 19.83 -24.20 27.10
N SER A 15 19.11 -24.81 26.14
CA SER A 15 18.14 -24.16 25.23
C SER A 15 16.74 -23.99 25.83
N GLN A 16 16.39 -22.75 26.19
CA GLN A 16 15.01 -22.36 26.54
C GLN A 16 14.22 -22.04 25.27
N ALA A 17 12.93 -22.37 25.22
CA ALA A 17 12.01 -21.70 24.28
C ALA A 17 11.81 -20.28 24.82
N SER A 18 12.21 -19.28 24.03
CA SER A 18 12.34 -17.92 24.53
C SER A 18 11.02 -17.16 24.50
N GLU A 19 10.87 -16.15 25.35
CA GLU A 19 9.60 -15.43 25.56
C GLU A 19 9.10 -14.71 24.29
N GLU A 20 10.00 -14.38 23.36
CA GLU A 20 9.70 -13.88 22.02
C GLU A 20 8.87 -14.85 21.18
N ASN A 21 9.11 -16.15 21.32
CA ASN A 21 8.37 -17.17 20.56
C ASN A 21 6.92 -17.30 21.06
N ASP A 22 6.71 -17.24 22.38
CA ASP A 22 5.38 -17.27 22.98
C ASP A 22 4.60 -15.98 22.67
N LEU A 23 5.30 -14.83 22.62
CA LEU A 23 4.74 -13.55 22.18
C LEU A 23 4.33 -13.60 20.70
N TRP A 24 5.18 -14.14 19.83
CA TRP A 24 4.89 -14.29 18.40
C TRP A 24 3.67 -15.19 18.15
N LEU A 25 3.54 -16.28 18.90
CA LEU A 25 2.38 -17.17 18.85
C LEU A 25 1.09 -16.47 19.31
N LEU A 26 1.15 -15.65 20.36
CA LEU A 26 0.02 -14.85 20.82
C LEU A 26 -0.42 -13.85 19.73
N LEU A 27 0.51 -13.05 19.20
CA LEU A 27 0.22 -12.06 18.15
C LEU A 27 -0.36 -12.70 16.88
N SER A 28 0.10 -13.90 16.54
CA SER A 28 -0.37 -14.68 15.40
C SER A 28 -1.77 -15.30 15.57
N SER A 29 -2.35 -15.22 16.78
CA SER A 29 -3.65 -15.84 17.10
C SER A 29 -4.84 -14.87 17.04
N TYR A 30 -4.61 -13.59 16.74
CA TYR A 30 -5.62 -12.53 16.74
C TYR A 30 -5.45 -11.58 15.55
N GLU A 31 -6.54 -10.98 15.10
CA GLU A 31 -6.58 -9.98 14.03
C GLU A 31 -7.56 -8.87 14.43
N ASP A 32 -7.16 -7.61 14.28
CA ASP A 32 -8.03 -6.45 14.53
C ASP A 32 -7.59 -5.26 13.67
N ILE A 33 -8.44 -4.89 12.71
CA ILE A 33 -8.19 -3.83 11.73
C ILE A 33 -8.19 -2.44 12.36
N GLY A 34 -8.89 -2.27 13.50
CA GLY A 34 -9.01 -1.00 14.21
C GLY A 34 -7.98 -0.78 15.31
N ILE A 35 -7.07 -1.74 15.56
CA ILE A 35 -6.22 -1.71 16.74
C ILE A 35 -5.20 -0.57 16.70
N THR A 36 -5.19 0.27 17.74
CA THR A 36 -4.16 1.31 17.91
C THR A 36 -2.98 0.80 18.73
N THR A 37 -1.85 1.52 18.68
CA THR A 37 -0.67 1.25 19.53
C THR A 37 -1.01 1.17 21.02
N ASN A 38 -2.02 1.93 21.48
CA ASN A 38 -2.45 1.90 22.88
C ASN A 38 -3.29 0.64 23.19
N ASP A 39 -4.15 0.23 22.26
CA ASP A 39 -4.97 -0.98 22.40
C ASP A 39 -4.11 -2.24 22.35
N LEU A 40 -3.11 -2.29 21.47
CA LEU A 40 -2.11 -3.36 21.43
C LEU A 40 -1.32 -3.46 22.74
N ALA A 41 -0.84 -2.33 23.28
CA ALA A 41 -0.15 -2.32 24.56
C ALA A 41 -1.05 -2.80 25.71
N PHE A 42 -2.32 -2.38 25.73
CA PHE A 42 -3.31 -2.85 26.71
C PHE A 42 -3.62 -4.34 26.58
N PHE A 43 -3.82 -4.83 25.36
CA PHE A 43 -4.01 -6.26 25.05
C PHE A 43 -2.83 -7.09 25.59
N LEU A 44 -1.59 -6.68 25.33
CA LEU A 44 -0.40 -7.40 25.79
C LEU A 44 -0.26 -7.39 27.31
N VAL A 45 -0.56 -6.27 27.97
CA VAL A 45 -0.58 -6.18 29.45
C VAL A 45 -1.64 -7.12 30.04
N THR A 46 -2.83 -7.21 29.45
CA THR A 46 -3.87 -8.15 29.92
C THR A 46 -3.52 -9.62 29.69
N HIS A 47 -2.61 -9.91 28.76
CA HIS A 47 -2.04 -11.25 28.53
C HIS A 47 -0.72 -11.51 29.30
N GLY A 48 -0.32 -10.61 30.20
CA GLY A 48 0.79 -10.82 31.13
C GLY A 48 2.17 -10.37 30.64
N TYR A 49 2.26 -9.64 29.52
CA TYR A 49 3.50 -9.04 29.02
C TYR A 49 3.71 -7.62 29.58
N ASN A 50 4.96 -7.23 29.82
CA ASN A 50 5.30 -5.86 30.22
C ASN A 50 5.40 -4.97 28.97
N ALA A 51 4.24 -4.54 28.45
CA ALA A 51 4.12 -3.77 27.21
C ALA A 51 3.74 -2.30 27.47
N LYS A 52 4.34 -1.37 26.71
CA LYS A 52 4.02 0.07 26.75
C LYS A 52 4.14 0.70 25.36
N PRO A 53 3.28 1.65 24.99
CA PRO A 53 3.48 2.42 23.76
C PRO A 53 4.76 3.26 23.85
N ALA A 54 5.45 3.43 22.72
CA ALA A 54 6.54 4.38 22.59
C ALA A 54 6.04 5.83 22.84
N PRO A 55 6.92 6.77 23.25
CA PRO A 55 6.52 8.15 23.53
C PRO A 55 5.87 8.89 22.35
N ASP A 56 6.15 8.48 21.12
CA ASP A 56 5.56 9.01 19.88
C ASP A 56 4.41 8.15 19.32
N GLN A 57 4.01 7.11 20.06
CA GLN A 57 2.98 6.12 19.71
C GLN A 57 3.21 5.35 18.39
N SER A 58 4.43 5.35 17.84
CA SER A 58 4.73 4.66 16.57
C SER A 58 4.87 3.14 16.66
N TYR A 59 5.15 2.60 17.86
CA TYR A 59 5.23 1.17 18.16
C TYR A 59 4.98 0.90 19.65
N VAL A 60 4.83 -0.37 20.02
CA VAL A 60 4.80 -0.85 21.41
C VAL A 60 6.16 -1.46 21.76
N VAL A 61 6.73 -1.10 22.90
CA VAL A 61 7.88 -1.78 23.50
C VAL A 61 7.38 -2.86 24.44
N VAL A 62 7.89 -4.08 24.30
CA VAL A 62 7.69 -5.18 25.27
C VAL A 62 9.02 -5.51 25.91
N THR A 63 9.14 -5.33 27.22
CA THR A 63 10.31 -5.76 27.98
C THR A 63 10.12 -7.20 28.43
N LEU A 64 11.02 -8.08 27.98
CA LEU A 64 11.05 -9.50 28.33
C LEU A 64 11.62 -9.72 29.74
N LYS A 65 11.24 -10.83 30.37
CA LYS A 65 11.68 -11.24 31.71
C LYS A 65 13.19 -11.48 31.80
N GLU A 66 13.82 -11.87 30.69
CA GLU A 66 15.28 -12.04 30.60
C GLU A 66 16.03 -10.72 30.35
N GLY A 67 15.32 -9.59 30.27
CA GLY A 67 15.91 -8.24 30.18
C GLY A 67 16.11 -7.71 28.76
N GLY A 68 15.68 -8.44 27.73
CA GLY A 68 15.61 -7.96 26.36
C GLY A 68 14.39 -7.06 26.12
N GLU A 69 14.41 -6.31 25.01
CA GLU A 69 13.25 -5.58 24.50
C GLU A 69 12.93 -6.04 23.08
N VAL A 70 11.65 -6.19 22.78
CA VAL A 70 11.14 -6.36 21.42
C VAL A 70 10.11 -5.29 21.12
N TYR A 71 9.98 -4.94 19.86
CA TYR A 71 9.22 -3.79 19.39
C TYR A 71 8.12 -4.29 18.46
N LEU A 72 6.89 -3.80 18.64
CA LEU A 72 5.72 -4.29 17.93
C LEU A 72 5.00 -3.17 17.20
N THR A 73 4.68 -3.39 15.93
CA THR A 73 3.94 -2.44 15.08
C THR A 73 2.59 -3.04 14.74
N VAL A 74 1.49 -2.31 14.99
CA VAL A 74 0.12 -2.78 14.69
C VAL A 74 0.00 -3.15 13.21
N ASN A 75 -0.58 -4.32 12.90
CA ASN A 75 -0.65 -4.79 11.52
C ASN A 75 -1.90 -4.29 10.76
N GLY A 76 -2.88 -3.77 11.49
CA GLY A 76 -4.10 -3.17 10.94
C GLY A 76 -4.84 -4.13 10.01
N ALA A 77 -4.95 -3.77 8.73
CA ALA A 77 -5.69 -4.53 7.72
C ALA A 77 -4.96 -5.79 7.18
N SER A 78 -3.93 -6.29 7.87
CA SER A 78 -3.13 -7.46 7.48
C SER A 78 -3.29 -8.61 8.49
N GLU A 79 -2.82 -9.81 8.13
CA GLU A 79 -2.83 -10.97 9.03
C GLU A 79 -2.05 -10.71 10.33
N ARG A 80 -2.52 -11.29 11.45
CA ARG A 80 -1.98 -11.11 12.82
C ARG A 80 -2.20 -9.72 13.43
N LEU A 81 -2.06 -9.62 14.74
CA LEU A 81 -2.33 -8.39 15.49
C LEU A 81 -1.21 -7.33 15.33
N ALA A 82 0.04 -7.78 15.22
CA ALA A 82 1.21 -6.92 15.09
C ALA A 82 2.39 -7.69 14.46
N ASP A 83 3.26 -6.95 13.76
CA ASP A 83 4.59 -7.41 13.39
C ASP A 83 5.59 -7.20 14.54
N MET A 84 6.60 -8.06 14.64
CA MET A 84 7.58 -8.08 15.74
C MET A 84 9.01 -7.86 15.25
N TRP A 85 9.73 -6.98 15.95
CA TRP A 85 11.06 -6.51 15.61
C TRP A 85 12.02 -6.67 16.81
N MET A 86 13.26 -7.12 16.55
CA MET A 86 14.30 -7.31 17.59
C MET A 86 15.15 -6.05 17.83
N THR A 87 14.94 -5.00 17.04
CA THR A 87 15.54 -3.67 17.19
C THR A 87 14.44 -2.64 17.01
N PRO A 88 14.54 -1.42 17.59
CA PRO A 88 13.59 -0.36 17.30
C PRO A 88 13.51 -0.18 15.79
N PRO A 89 12.31 -0.22 15.17
CA PRO A 89 12.19 -0.02 13.74
C PRO A 89 12.72 1.40 13.41
N GLN A 90 13.66 1.48 12.46
CA GLN A 90 14.34 2.74 12.10
C GLN A 90 13.51 3.57 11.13
N GLU A 91 12.80 2.90 10.23
CA GLU A 91 11.55 3.42 9.74
C GLU A 91 10.61 3.50 10.94
N LYS A 92 9.81 4.56 11.05
CA LYS A 92 8.58 4.45 11.84
C LYS A 92 7.82 3.20 11.35
N ALA A 93 6.92 2.63 12.15
CA ALA A 93 5.74 2.06 11.50
C ALA A 93 5.23 3.17 10.59
N GLY A 94 5.39 3.00 9.28
CA GLY A 94 5.44 4.13 8.36
C GLY A 94 4.21 4.98 8.59
N PRO A 95 4.25 6.32 8.48
CA PRO A 95 2.99 7.06 8.44
C PRO A 95 2.13 6.34 7.42
N VAL A 96 1.03 5.72 7.89
CA VAL A 96 -0.02 5.16 7.01
C VAL A 96 -0.16 6.23 5.97
N GLN A 97 0.10 5.91 4.69
CA GLN A 97 0.05 6.94 3.66
C GLN A 97 -1.33 7.53 3.82
N VAL A 98 -1.40 8.79 4.28
CA VAL A 98 -2.67 9.43 4.58
C VAL A 98 -3.19 9.84 3.23
N ILE A 99 -3.68 8.84 2.50
CA ILE A 99 -4.42 8.98 1.28
C ILE A 99 -5.54 9.94 1.64
N PRO A 100 -5.56 11.15 1.05
CA PRO A 100 -6.65 12.08 1.26
C PRO A 100 -7.99 11.34 1.09
N SER A 101 -8.99 11.64 1.91
CA SER A 101 -10.27 10.90 1.88
C SER A 101 -10.99 10.95 0.53
N ASP A 102 -10.54 11.83 -0.36
CA ASP A 102 -10.97 12.08 -1.73
C ASP A 102 -10.00 11.55 -2.82
N ALA A 103 -8.78 11.09 -2.46
CA ALA A 103 -7.77 10.62 -3.42
C ALA A 103 -8.10 9.26 -4.07
N VAL A 104 -8.94 8.44 -3.42
CA VAL A 104 -9.56 7.26 -4.02
C VAL A 104 -11.07 7.48 -4.08
N ARG A 105 -11.60 7.59 -5.29
CA ARG A 105 -13.03 7.72 -5.59
C ARG A 105 -13.63 6.33 -5.76
N ILE A 106 -14.57 5.97 -4.90
CA ILE A 106 -15.30 4.70 -4.94
C ILE A 106 -16.50 4.81 -5.89
N ASN A 107 -16.71 3.82 -6.74
CA ASN A 107 -17.76 3.78 -7.77
C ASN A 107 -17.78 5.04 -8.64
N ALA A 108 -16.61 5.40 -9.18
CA ALA A 108 -16.46 6.57 -10.02
C ALA A 108 -17.04 6.33 -11.42
N SER A 109 -17.73 7.34 -11.95
CA SER A 109 -18.19 7.39 -13.34
C SER A 109 -17.76 8.71 -13.98
N TYR A 110 -17.48 8.68 -15.27
CA TYR A 110 -16.99 9.81 -16.06
C TYR A 110 -17.83 9.97 -17.33
N ASN A 111 -18.04 11.22 -17.78
CA ASN A 111 -18.67 11.46 -19.07
C ASN A 111 -17.66 11.19 -20.19
N ARG A 112 -18.10 10.61 -21.30
CA ARG A 112 -17.25 10.45 -22.49
C ARG A 112 -17.23 11.75 -23.30
N SER A 113 -16.04 12.27 -23.63
CA SER A 113 -15.89 13.38 -24.56
C SER A 113 -16.35 12.98 -25.97
N GLU A 114 -17.10 13.86 -26.60
CA GLU A 114 -17.49 13.78 -28.01
C GLU A 114 -16.63 14.67 -28.92
N ASP A 115 -15.53 15.21 -28.41
CA ASP A 115 -14.67 16.10 -29.19
C ASP A 115 -13.76 15.32 -30.17
N GLY A 116 -14.12 15.36 -31.45
CA GLY A 116 -13.41 14.65 -32.50
C GLY A 116 -11.98 15.14 -32.77
N GLU A 117 -11.61 16.36 -32.37
CA GLU A 117 -10.22 16.84 -32.47
C GLU A 117 -9.39 16.33 -31.29
N PHE A 118 -9.94 16.34 -30.08
CA PHE A 118 -9.33 15.73 -28.89
C PHE A 118 -9.09 14.23 -29.07
N ILE A 119 -10.11 13.44 -29.44
CA ILE A 119 -10.01 11.99 -29.67
C ILE A 119 -8.94 11.66 -30.72
N LYS A 120 -8.92 12.44 -31.81
CA LYS A 120 -7.93 12.30 -32.88
C LYS A 120 -6.52 12.69 -32.43
N THR A 121 -6.38 13.55 -31.44
CA THR A 121 -5.10 13.98 -30.88
C THR A 121 -4.56 12.92 -29.91
N ILE A 122 -5.39 12.43 -28.99
CA ILE A 122 -5.05 11.34 -28.06
C ILE A 122 -4.62 10.06 -28.81
N SER A 123 -5.32 9.67 -29.88
CA SER A 123 -4.97 8.50 -30.71
C SER A 123 -3.65 8.61 -31.47
N ARG A 124 -3.03 9.79 -31.55
CA ARG A 124 -1.78 10.02 -32.29
C ARG A 124 -0.53 10.01 -31.44
N TYR A 125 -0.65 10.22 -30.13
CA TYR A 125 0.51 10.23 -29.24
C TYR A 125 1.07 8.85 -28.95
N ILE A 126 0.27 7.80 -29.15
CA ILE A 126 0.56 6.43 -28.71
C ILE A 126 0.24 5.44 -29.83
N ILE A 127 1.11 4.45 -30.01
CA ILE A 127 0.88 3.31 -30.89
C ILE A 127 0.49 2.13 -30.00
N PHE A 128 -0.66 1.52 -30.29
CA PHE A 128 -1.20 0.40 -29.54
C PHE A 128 -0.85 -0.95 -30.20
N PRO A 129 -0.68 -2.04 -29.42
CA PRO A 129 -0.71 -2.08 -27.96
C PRO A 129 0.57 -1.50 -27.32
N VAL A 130 0.42 -0.80 -26.19
CA VAL A 130 1.53 -0.22 -25.40
C VAL A 130 2.26 -1.30 -24.60
N THR A 131 1.52 -2.30 -24.15
CA THR A 131 2.02 -3.51 -23.50
C THR A 131 1.24 -4.73 -24.02
N PRO A 132 1.88 -5.92 -24.12
CA PRO A 132 1.17 -7.18 -24.29
C PRO A 132 -0.01 -7.39 -23.33
N LEU A 133 -1.02 -8.13 -23.80
CA LEU A 133 -2.22 -8.49 -23.04
C LEU A 133 -1.83 -9.10 -21.67
N GLY A 134 -2.56 -8.70 -20.62
CA GLY A 134 -2.29 -9.08 -19.23
C GLY A 134 -1.34 -8.15 -18.48
N MET A 135 -0.58 -7.28 -19.16
CA MET A 135 0.30 -6.30 -18.51
C MET A 135 -0.36 -4.91 -18.45
N CYS A 136 -1.60 -4.87 -17.95
CA CYS A 136 -2.39 -3.63 -17.85
C CYS A 136 -1.80 -2.63 -16.82
N TYR A 137 -1.20 -3.12 -15.73
CA TYR A 137 -0.53 -2.28 -14.71
C TYR A 137 0.65 -1.48 -15.26
N ASP A 138 1.57 -2.13 -15.98
CA ASP A 138 2.66 -1.47 -16.72
C ASP A 138 2.14 -0.56 -17.84
N GLY A 139 1.06 -1.00 -18.49
CA GLY A 139 0.42 -0.31 -19.59
C GLY A 139 -0.18 1.03 -19.16
N ALA A 140 -1.00 1.02 -18.11
CA ALA A 140 -1.65 2.20 -17.55
C ALA A 140 -0.62 3.24 -17.05
N GLN A 141 0.46 2.82 -16.38
CA GLN A 141 1.55 3.73 -15.98
C GLN A 141 2.26 4.37 -17.18
N LYS A 142 2.45 3.63 -18.29
CA LYS A 142 3.02 4.19 -19.53
C LYS A 142 2.05 5.15 -20.20
N LEU A 143 0.74 4.86 -20.20
CA LEU A 143 -0.29 5.75 -20.73
C LEU A 143 -0.33 7.07 -19.94
N GLU A 144 -0.46 7.00 -18.61
CA GLU A 144 -0.44 8.15 -17.71
C GLU A 144 0.78 9.02 -17.98
N LYS A 145 1.98 8.46 -17.81
CA LYS A 145 3.24 9.21 -18.01
C LYS A 145 3.34 9.86 -19.38
N THR A 146 2.80 9.22 -20.42
CA THR A 146 2.80 9.77 -21.77
C THR A 146 1.83 10.94 -21.89
N TYR A 147 0.55 10.78 -21.52
CA TYR A 147 -0.44 11.85 -21.64
C TYR A 147 -0.18 13.02 -20.68
N SER A 148 0.25 12.75 -19.44
CA SER A 148 0.72 13.76 -18.48
C SER A 148 1.91 14.56 -19.04
N SER A 149 2.82 13.93 -19.80
CA SER A 149 3.94 14.65 -20.45
C SER A 149 3.51 15.61 -21.57
N PHE A 150 2.31 15.42 -22.13
CA PHE A 150 1.67 16.36 -23.07
C PHE A 150 0.76 17.39 -22.37
N GLY A 151 0.68 17.36 -21.03
CA GLY A 151 -0.06 18.34 -20.23
C GLY A 151 -1.55 18.01 -20.03
N TYR A 152 -1.98 16.77 -20.27
CA TYR A 152 -3.34 16.33 -19.96
C TYR A 152 -3.47 15.87 -18.51
N ASN A 153 -4.64 16.10 -17.92
CA ASN A 153 -5.01 15.42 -16.68
C ASN A 153 -5.35 13.96 -16.99
N VAL A 154 -4.84 13.04 -16.16
CA VAL A 154 -5.10 11.61 -16.28
C VAL A 154 -5.59 11.09 -14.94
N THR A 155 -6.54 10.15 -14.97
CA THR A 155 -6.96 9.38 -13.81
C THR A 155 -6.91 7.90 -14.13
N PHE A 156 -6.55 7.08 -13.14
CA PHE A 156 -6.65 5.63 -13.24
C PHE A 156 -8.08 5.19 -12.94
N LEU A 157 -8.50 4.11 -13.59
CA LEU A 157 -9.72 3.37 -13.29
C LEU A 157 -9.33 1.91 -13.03
N PHE A 158 -9.80 1.35 -11.93
CA PHE A 158 -9.45 0.00 -11.49
C PHE A 158 -10.68 -0.80 -11.06
N ASP A 159 -10.83 -1.98 -11.66
CA ASP A 159 -11.78 -3.01 -11.23
C ASP A 159 -11.01 -4.26 -10.77
N PRO A 160 -11.02 -4.62 -9.47
CA PRO A 160 -10.38 -5.83 -8.97
C PRO A 160 -11.07 -7.13 -9.42
N ALA A 161 -12.33 -7.09 -9.88
CA ALA A 161 -13.04 -8.25 -10.42
C ALA A 161 -12.77 -8.49 -11.91
N GLY A 162 -12.22 -7.48 -12.62
CA GLY A 162 -11.88 -7.55 -14.03
C GLY A 162 -10.88 -8.68 -14.38
N PHE A 163 -10.94 -9.15 -15.63
CA PHE A 163 -10.13 -10.25 -16.17
C PHE A 163 -10.02 -11.47 -15.22
N ASP A 164 -11.13 -12.20 -15.05
CA ASP A 164 -11.20 -13.41 -14.22
C ASP A 164 -10.70 -13.21 -12.77
N TYR A 165 -11.07 -12.09 -12.13
CA TYR A 165 -10.64 -11.70 -10.77
C TYR A 165 -9.12 -11.48 -10.60
N GLN A 166 -8.40 -11.19 -11.69
CA GLN A 166 -6.97 -10.82 -11.66
C GLN A 166 -6.76 -9.30 -11.57
N GLY A 167 -7.85 -8.54 -11.72
CA GLY A 167 -7.88 -7.08 -11.69
C GLY A 167 -7.54 -6.46 -13.03
N HIS A 168 -8.26 -5.40 -13.37
CA HIS A 168 -8.02 -4.61 -14.58
C HIS A 168 -7.82 -3.15 -14.24
N ILE A 169 -6.75 -2.55 -14.75
CA ILE A 169 -6.49 -1.12 -14.66
C ILE A 169 -6.34 -0.50 -16.07
N TRP A 170 -6.97 0.64 -16.26
CA TRP A 170 -6.83 1.48 -17.45
C TRP A 170 -6.79 2.95 -17.03
N VAL A 171 -6.73 3.88 -17.98
CA VAL A 171 -6.76 5.32 -17.69
C VAL A 171 -7.92 6.01 -18.39
N ALA A 172 -8.33 7.15 -17.86
CA ALA A 172 -9.11 8.14 -18.59
C ALA A 172 -8.35 9.46 -18.64
N VAL A 173 -8.37 10.12 -19.80
CA VAL A 173 -7.69 11.39 -20.07
C VAL A 173 -8.73 12.50 -20.17
N GLU A 174 -8.57 13.60 -19.44
CA GLU A 174 -9.54 14.71 -19.45
C GLU A 174 -9.46 15.53 -20.73
N ASP A 175 -10.63 15.89 -21.27
CA ASP A 175 -10.75 16.88 -22.34
C ASP A 175 -10.56 18.29 -21.77
N GLY A 176 -9.36 18.85 -21.94
CA GLY A 176 -9.05 20.21 -21.50
C GLY A 176 -9.92 21.32 -22.14
N SER A 177 -10.68 21.02 -23.20
CA SER A 177 -11.67 21.95 -23.79
C SER A 177 -13.07 21.79 -23.18
N ARG A 178 -13.34 20.67 -22.50
CA ARG A 178 -14.62 20.28 -21.89
C ARG A 178 -14.38 19.64 -20.52
N VAL A 179 -14.01 20.47 -19.54
CA VAL A 179 -13.75 20.04 -18.15
C VAL A 179 -14.89 19.15 -17.62
N GLY A 180 -14.54 17.95 -17.13
CA GLY A 180 -15.51 16.94 -16.71
C GLY A 180 -15.89 15.90 -17.78
N ASP A 181 -15.51 16.08 -19.04
CA ASP A 181 -15.57 15.05 -20.10
C ASP A 181 -14.19 14.39 -20.26
N TRP A 182 -14.18 13.08 -20.50
CA TRP A 182 -12.99 12.24 -20.46
C TRP A 182 -12.96 11.27 -21.64
N LEU A 183 -11.79 10.71 -21.94
CA LEU A 183 -11.62 9.65 -22.93
C LEU A 183 -10.93 8.45 -22.28
N ALA A 184 -11.61 7.31 -22.24
CA ALA A 184 -11.05 6.09 -21.68
C ALA A 184 -10.06 5.46 -22.68
N VAL A 185 -8.91 5.02 -22.16
CA VAL A 185 -7.83 4.43 -22.94
C VAL A 185 -7.31 3.18 -22.22
N ASP A 186 -7.48 2.02 -22.85
CA ASP A 186 -6.82 0.79 -22.44
C ASP A 186 -5.45 0.65 -23.13
N SER A 187 -4.51 0.07 -22.39
CA SER A 187 -3.12 -0.12 -22.82
C SER A 187 -2.93 -1.12 -23.95
N TYR A 188 -3.86 -2.05 -24.15
CA TYR A 188 -3.82 -3.05 -25.22
C TYR A 188 -4.77 -2.69 -26.37
N TYR A 189 -6.01 -2.35 -26.06
CA TYR A 189 -7.07 -2.09 -27.05
C TYR A 189 -7.09 -0.66 -27.61
N GLY A 190 -6.53 0.33 -26.90
CA GLY A 190 -6.52 1.72 -27.33
C GLY A 190 -7.67 2.54 -26.75
N ILE A 191 -8.20 3.49 -27.52
CA ILE A 191 -9.34 4.31 -27.09
C ILE A 191 -10.59 3.43 -27.03
N MET A 192 -11.30 3.51 -25.90
CA MET A 192 -12.49 2.69 -25.64
C MET A 192 -13.76 3.53 -25.74
N ASP A 193 -14.75 3.02 -26.48
CA ASP A 193 -16.06 3.65 -26.66
C ASP A 193 -17.17 2.97 -25.84
N ASP A 194 -16.92 1.77 -25.32
CA ASP A 194 -17.88 1.02 -24.52
C ASP A 194 -18.14 1.70 -23.16
N PRO A 195 -19.41 1.92 -22.74
CA PRO A 195 -19.75 2.65 -21.52
C PRO A 195 -19.13 2.07 -20.23
N GLU A 196 -18.80 0.77 -20.23
CA GLU A 196 -18.19 0.07 -19.11
C GLU A 196 -16.80 0.62 -18.76
N TYR A 197 -16.02 1.09 -19.75
CA TYR A 197 -14.72 1.73 -19.52
C TYR A 197 -14.81 3.15 -18.91
N TYR A 198 -16.02 3.71 -18.79
CA TYR A 198 -16.25 5.02 -18.20
C TYR A 198 -16.74 4.95 -16.76
N SER A 199 -16.79 3.75 -16.16
CA SER A 199 -17.10 3.55 -14.74
C SER A 199 -16.19 2.49 -14.12
N ALA A 200 -15.77 2.67 -12.87
CA ALA A 200 -14.98 1.68 -12.14
C ALA A 200 -15.27 1.67 -10.64
N PRO A 201 -15.14 0.51 -9.96
CA PRO A 201 -15.22 0.42 -8.50
C PRO A 201 -14.27 1.36 -7.77
N TYR A 202 -13.08 1.61 -8.34
CA TYR A 202 -12.10 2.56 -7.81
C TYR A 202 -11.50 3.43 -8.92
N SER A 203 -11.25 4.70 -8.61
CA SER A 203 -10.53 5.62 -9.49
C SER A 203 -9.70 6.60 -8.67
N PHE A 204 -8.50 6.92 -9.16
CA PHE A 204 -7.48 7.64 -8.38
C PHE A 204 -6.46 8.32 -9.31
N SER A 205 -5.87 9.43 -8.88
CA SER A 205 -4.97 10.25 -9.72
C SER A 205 -3.52 9.76 -9.77
N GLU A 206 -3.06 9.04 -8.75
CA GLU A 206 -1.66 8.62 -8.63
C GLU A 206 -1.59 7.09 -8.48
N PHE A 207 -0.72 6.45 -9.26
CA PHE A 207 -0.65 4.98 -9.31
C PHE A 207 -0.37 4.34 -7.95
N GLN A 208 0.37 5.01 -7.07
CA GLN A 208 0.67 4.55 -5.71
C GLN A 208 -0.58 4.29 -4.84
N TYR A 209 -1.72 4.92 -5.13
CA TYR A 209 -2.97 4.64 -4.42
C TYR A 209 -3.54 3.25 -4.72
N LEU A 210 -3.06 2.56 -5.77
CA LEU A 210 -3.40 1.16 -6.05
C LEU A 210 -2.94 0.21 -4.93
N ASP A 211 -1.81 0.48 -4.26
CA ASP A 211 -1.29 -0.38 -3.19
C ASP A 211 -2.23 -0.47 -1.97
N ALA A 212 -3.04 0.57 -1.75
CA ALA A 212 -4.07 0.60 -0.70
C ALA A 212 -5.38 -0.11 -1.11
N ILE A 213 -5.60 -0.32 -2.41
CA ILE A 213 -6.80 -0.97 -2.95
C ILE A 213 -6.53 -2.46 -3.24
N ASN A 214 -5.31 -2.78 -3.70
CA ASN A 214 -4.86 -4.12 -4.03
C ASN A 214 -3.41 -4.34 -3.54
N PRO A 215 -3.20 -4.64 -2.24
CA PRO A 215 -1.87 -4.76 -1.63
C PRO A 215 -1.04 -5.96 -2.13
N ARG A 216 -1.56 -6.77 -3.06
CA ARG A 216 -0.84 -7.86 -3.73
C ARG A 216 0.06 -7.38 -4.87
N LEU A 217 -0.08 -6.12 -5.29
CA LEU A 217 0.61 -5.54 -6.46
C LEU A 217 1.89 -4.76 -6.13
N LYS A 218 2.39 -4.83 -4.89
CA LYS A 218 3.62 -4.14 -4.47
C LYS A 218 4.78 -4.45 -5.44
N ILE A 219 5.28 -3.40 -6.09
CA ILE A 219 6.35 -3.43 -7.11
C ILE A 219 7.72 -3.22 -6.45
#